data_AF-A0A928T2F9-F1
#
_entry.id   AF-A0A928T2F9-F1
#
_cell.length_a   1.000
_cell.length_b   1.000
_cell.length_c   1.000
_cell.angle_alpha   90.00
_cell.angle_beta   90.00
_cell.angle_gamma   90.00
#
_symmetry.space_group_name_H-M   'P 1'
#
loop_
_entity.id
_entity.type
_entity.pdbx_description
1 polymer ?
#
loop_
_entity_poly.entity_id
_entity_poly.type
_entity_poly.pdbx_seq_one_letter_code
_entity_poly.pdbx_strand_id
1 'polypeptide(L)'
;MKLTQVQAAERLNTLREHYERWERDEVAPTASFWPRLIGFLGSYPVAVQTPADQVLMARRIMGLSQFAFGRRIQVIAKNVREWEHGVAKPSPAMLAKVQQLVTDTPVVGLAAV
;
A
#
# COMPACT_ATOMS: atom_id res chain seq x y z
N MET A 1 15.23 -13.33 19.09
CA MET A 1 16.19 -13.24 17.97
C MET A 1 15.71 -12.10 17.07
N LYS A 2 16.52 -11.06 16.82
CA LYS A 2 16.18 -9.98 15.87
C LYS A 2 16.60 -10.41 14.47
N LEU A 3 15.75 -10.16 13.47
CA LEU A 3 16.05 -10.42 12.07
C LEU A 3 17.17 -9.46 11.60
N THR A 4 18.16 -9.95 10.86
CA THR A 4 19.20 -9.07 10.26
C THR A 4 18.66 -8.40 8.99
N GLN A 5 19.30 -7.31 8.53
CA GLN A 5 18.94 -6.65 7.26
C GLN A 5 19.05 -7.59 6.06
N VAL A 6 20.05 -8.47 6.04
CA VAL A 6 20.21 -9.51 5.02
C VAL A 6 19.01 -10.47 5.04
N GLN A 7 18.66 -10.99 6.21
CA GLN A 7 17.52 -11.90 6.35
C GLN A 7 16.18 -11.23 6.03
N ALA A 8 16.03 -9.94 6.34
CA ALA A 8 14.85 -9.14 5.97
C ALA A 8 14.74 -8.99 4.45
N ALA A 9 15.83 -8.61 3.79
CA ALA A 9 15.88 -8.46 2.34
C ALA A 9 15.60 -9.78 1.61
N GLU A 10 16.18 -10.90 2.08
CA GLU A 10 15.91 -12.24 1.56
C GLU A 10 14.42 -12.62 1.66
N ARG A 11 13.80 -12.40 2.83
CA ARG A 11 12.37 -12.68 3.04
C ARG A 11 11.45 -11.80 2.19
N LEU A 12 11.86 -10.57 1.93
CA LEU A 12 11.12 -9.63 1.07
C LEU A 12 11.43 -9.82 -0.43
N ASN A 13 12.37 -10.70 -0.76
CA ASN A 13 12.89 -10.94 -2.10
C ASN A 13 13.33 -9.62 -2.77
N THR A 14 14.22 -8.90 -2.09
CA THR A 14 14.85 -7.67 -2.56
C THR A 14 16.35 -7.68 -2.23
N LEU A 15 17.10 -6.73 -2.77
CA LEU A 15 18.51 -6.52 -2.41
C LEU A 15 18.63 -5.86 -1.04
N ARG A 16 19.66 -6.25 -0.27
CA ARG A 16 19.98 -5.64 1.04
C ARG A 16 20.10 -4.12 0.92
N GLU A 17 20.78 -3.63 -0.10
CA GLU A 17 21.02 -2.20 -0.35
C GLU A 17 19.70 -1.46 -0.59
N HIS A 18 18.73 -2.08 -1.27
CA HIS A 18 17.40 -1.50 -1.45
C HIS A 18 16.62 -1.43 -0.15
N TYR A 19 16.67 -2.50 0.64
CA TYR A 19 16.05 -2.55 1.97
C TYR A 19 16.65 -1.49 2.91
N GLU A 20 17.97 -1.34 2.94
CA GLU A 20 18.68 -0.32 3.74
C GLU A 20 18.31 1.12 3.35
N ARG A 21 18.00 1.38 2.08
CA ARG A 21 17.50 2.69 1.63
C ARG A 21 16.07 2.96 2.10
N TRP A 22 15.25 1.93 2.26
CA TRP A 22 13.93 2.05 2.86
C TRP A 22 14.04 2.35 4.35
N GLU A 23 14.90 1.64 5.07
CA GLU A 23 15.10 1.86 6.51
C GLU A 23 15.68 3.24 6.84
N ARG A 24 16.43 3.84 5.91
CA ARG A 24 17.00 5.18 6.05
C ARG A 24 16.09 6.29 5.50
N ASP A 25 14.84 5.97 5.15
CA ASP A 25 13.87 6.89 4.56
C ASP A 25 14.36 7.61 3.29
N GLU A 26 15.40 7.09 2.61
CA GLU A 26 15.92 7.67 1.38
C GLU A 26 14.99 7.44 0.19
N VAL A 27 14.31 6.30 0.19
CA VAL A 27 13.40 5.87 -0.88
C VAL A 27 12.21 5.14 -0.28
N ALA A 28 11.00 5.51 -0.73
CA ALA A 28 9.80 4.75 -0.41
C ALA A 28 9.70 3.46 -1.26
N PRO A 29 9.19 2.34 -0.70
CA PRO A 29 8.90 1.15 -1.49
C PRO A 29 7.92 1.45 -2.62
N THR A 30 8.19 0.90 -3.80
CA THR A 30 7.27 1.01 -4.93
C THR A 30 5.95 0.30 -4.61
N ALA A 31 4.88 0.70 -5.31
CA ALA A 31 3.54 0.16 -5.04
C ALA A 31 3.51 -1.38 -5.00
N SER A 32 4.19 -2.04 -5.94
CA SER A 32 4.21 -3.51 -6.06
C SER A 32 4.89 -4.23 -4.90
N PHE A 33 5.73 -3.56 -4.10
CA PHE A 33 6.34 -4.15 -2.91
C PHE A 33 5.43 -4.17 -1.69
N TRP A 34 4.42 -3.30 -1.64
CA TRP A 34 3.55 -3.17 -0.47
C TRP A 34 2.82 -4.45 -0.06
N PRO A 35 2.26 -5.27 -0.97
CA PRO A 35 1.63 -6.54 -0.56
C PRO A 35 2.61 -7.48 0.15
N ARG A 36 3.87 -7.53 -0.31
CA ARG A 36 4.92 -8.34 0.32
C ARG A 36 5.33 -7.77 1.68
N LEU A 37 5.46 -6.45 1.80
CA LEU A 37 5.75 -5.79 3.08
C LEU A 37 4.64 -6.05 4.09
N ILE A 38 3.38 -5.93 3.68
CA ILE A 38 2.21 -6.20 4.53
C ILE A 38 2.20 -7.67 4.97
N GLY A 39 2.43 -8.61 4.04
CA GLY A 39 2.52 -10.04 4.38
C GLY A 39 3.69 -10.36 5.31
N PHE A 40 4.84 -9.70 5.14
CA PHE A 40 6.01 -9.86 6.00
C PHE A 40 5.81 -9.29 7.41
N LEU A 41 5.14 -8.13 7.52
CA LEU A 41 4.85 -7.46 8.79
C LEU A 41 3.62 -8.05 9.50
N GLY A 42 2.75 -8.75 8.78
CA GLY A 42 1.47 -9.26 9.27
C GLY A 42 0.36 -8.20 9.37
N SER A 43 0.66 -6.94 9.07
CA SER A 43 -0.30 -5.84 9.10
C SER A 43 0.14 -4.65 8.24
N TYR A 44 -0.77 -3.72 7.97
CA TYR A 44 -0.44 -2.46 7.31
C TYR A 44 0.22 -1.49 8.32
N PRO A 45 1.46 -1.04 8.10
CA PRO A 45 2.25 -0.35 9.13
C PRO A 45 1.99 1.16 9.25
N VAL A 46 1.14 1.73 8.39
CA VAL A 46 0.92 3.19 8.35
C VAL A 46 -0.46 3.50 8.95
N ALA A 47 -0.53 4.51 9.80
CA ALA A 47 -1.79 4.98 10.37
C ALA A 47 -2.75 5.48 9.27
N VAL A 48 -4.04 5.17 9.41
CA VAL A 48 -5.09 5.57 8.47
C VAL A 48 -6.07 6.46 9.20
N GLN A 49 -6.01 7.77 8.94
CA GLN A 49 -6.82 8.77 9.66
C GLN A 49 -7.72 9.57 8.73
N THR A 50 -7.34 9.68 7.46
CA THR A 50 -8.03 10.51 6.46
C THR A 50 -8.56 9.67 5.29
N PRO A 51 -9.51 10.19 4.50
CA PRO A 51 -9.90 9.56 3.24
C PRO A 51 -8.73 9.37 2.27
N ALA A 52 -7.72 10.26 2.30
CA ALA A 52 -6.49 10.12 1.52
C ALA A 52 -5.71 8.87 1.93
N ASP A 53 -5.56 8.64 3.23
CA ASP A 53 -4.88 7.46 3.76
C ASP A 53 -5.60 6.16 3.40
N GLN A 54 -6.94 6.17 3.38
CA GLN A 54 -7.74 5.01 2.99
C GLN A 54 -7.52 4.63 1.53
N VAL A 55 -7.47 5.62 0.62
CA VAL A 55 -7.16 5.42 -0.79
C VAL A 55 -5.74 4.87 -0.95
N LEU A 56 -4.77 5.47 -0.26
CA LEU A 56 -3.37 5.05 -0.30
C LEU A 56 -3.18 3.63 0.24
N MET A 57 -3.80 3.31 1.37
CA MET A 57 -3.79 1.97 1.96
C MET A 57 -4.37 0.95 0.99
N ALA A 58 -5.56 1.19 0.43
CA ALA A 58 -6.21 0.27 -0.50
C ALA A 58 -5.32 -0.01 -1.73
N ARG A 59 -4.71 1.04 -2.29
CA ARG A 59 -3.79 0.89 -3.42
C ARG A 59 -2.55 0.07 -3.06
N ARG A 60 -1.96 0.30 -1.88
CA ARG A 60 -0.79 -0.42 -1.37
C ARG A 60 -1.09 -1.89 -1.09
N ILE A 61 -2.25 -2.18 -0.49
CA ILE A 61 -2.76 -3.53 -0.27
C ILE A 61 -2.81 -4.33 -1.58
N MET A 62 -3.28 -3.70 -2.66
CA MET A 62 -3.37 -4.34 -3.98
C MET A 62 -2.05 -4.32 -4.78
N GLY A 63 -1.03 -3.59 -4.30
CA GLY A 63 0.25 -3.44 -4.98
C GLY A 63 0.18 -2.65 -6.30
N LEU A 64 -0.81 -1.79 -6.47
CA LEU A 64 -1.11 -1.14 -7.75
C LEU A 64 -0.48 0.25 -7.88
N SER A 65 -0.05 0.61 -9.09
CA SER A 65 0.26 2.00 -9.43
C SER A 65 -1.01 2.86 -9.37
N GLN A 66 -0.88 4.19 -9.25
CA GLN A 66 -2.03 5.10 -9.28
C GLN A 66 -2.87 4.93 -10.56
N PHE A 67 -2.22 4.66 -11.69
CA PHE A 67 -2.89 4.35 -12.95
C PHE A 67 -3.68 3.04 -12.91
N ALA A 68 -3.06 1.95 -12.46
CA ALA A 68 -3.73 0.64 -12.38
C ALA A 68 -4.88 0.64 -11.36
N PHE A 69 -4.68 1.32 -10.22
CA PHE A 69 -5.72 1.50 -9.20
C PHE A 69 -6.87 2.35 -9.72
N GLY A 70 -6.57 3.46 -10.41
CA GLY A 70 -7.59 4.29 -11.07
C GLY A 70 -8.45 3.47 -12.03
N ARG A 71 -7.83 2.67 -12.91
CA ARG A 71 -8.56 1.74 -13.79
C ARG A 71 -9.45 0.77 -13.02
N ARG A 72 -8.96 0.22 -11.90
CA ARG A 72 -9.69 -0.73 -11.05
C ARG A 72 -10.96 -0.12 -10.44
N ILE A 73 -10.93 1.16 -10.08
CA ILE A 73 -12.07 1.88 -9.48
C ILE A 73 -12.83 2.79 -10.46
N GLN A 74 -12.43 2.78 -11.73
CA GLN A 74 -13.00 3.55 -12.84
C GLN A 74 -12.83 5.08 -12.71
N VAL A 75 -11.63 5.51 -12.30
CA VAL A 75 -11.22 6.92 -12.31
C VAL A 75 -9.84 7.09 -12.96
N ILE A 76 -9.49 8.32 -13.34
CA ILE A 76 -8.17 8.60 -13.91
C ILE A 76 -7.09 8.68 -12.82
N ALA A 77 -5.83 8.40 -13.18
CA ALA A 77 -4.69 8.43 -12.27
C ALA A 77 -4.52 9.79 -11.56
N LYS A 78 -4.87 10.89 -12.24
CA LYS A 78 -4.84 12.25 -11.68
C LYS A 78 -5.72 12.36 -10.43
N ASN A 79 -6.95 11.83 -10.48
CA ASN A 79 -7.87 11.87 -9.35
C ASN A 79 -7.29 11.12 -8.14
N VAL A 80 -6.73 9.93 -8.38
CA VAL A 80 -6.07 9.13 -7.33
C VAL A 80 -4.92 9.91 -6.71
N ARG A 81 -4.05 10.53 -7.52
CA ARG A 81 -2.94 11.35 -7.04
C ARG A 81 -3.43 12.53 -6.19
N GLU A 82 -4.45 13.25 -6.65
CA GLU A 82 -5.02 14.39 -5.92
C GLU A 82 -5.64 13.96 -4.59
N TRP A 83 -6.29 12.80 -4.54
CA TRP A 83 -6.82 12.23 -3.29
C TRP A 83 -5.71 11.86 -2.31
N GLU A 84 -4.68 11.13 -2.77
CA GLU A 84 -3.57 10.69 -1.93
C GLU A 84 -2.72 11.85 -1.39
N HIS A 85 -2.70 12.98 -2.08
CA HIS A 85 -2.01 14.19 -1.64
C HIS A 85 -2.93 15.15 -0.86
N GLY A 86 -4.20 14.79 -0.64
CA GLY A 86 -5.17 15.63 0.06
C GLY A 86 -5.60 16.89 -0.70
N VAL A 87 -5.24 17.02 -1.99
CA VAL A 87 -5.62 18.13 -2.88
C VAL A 87 -7.12 18.09 -3.17
N ALA A 88 -7.67 16.88 -3.32
CA ALA A 88 -9.09 16.63 -3.48
C ALA A 88 -9.52 15.48 -2.56
N LYS A 89 -10.84 15.28 -2.42
CA LYS A 89 -11.38 14.14 -1.67
C LYS A 89 -12.23 13.25 -2.58
N PRO A 90 -12.17 11.93 -2.42
CA PRO A 90 -13.13 11.04 -3.06
C PRO A 90 -14.54 11.35 -2.53
N SER A 91 -15.55 11.16 -3.36
CA SER A 91 -16.94 11.23 -2.88
C SER A 91 -17.20 10.12 -1.85
N PRO A 92 -18.20 10.27 -0.95
CA PRO A 92 -18.53 9.23 0.02
C PRO A 92 -18.81 7.86 -0.62
N ALA A 93 -19.52 7.83 -1.75
CA ALA A 93 -19.79 6.60 -2.50
C ALA A 93 -18.51 5.96 -3.07
N MET A 94 -17.57 6.78 -3.54
CA MET A 94 -16.28 6.28 -4.02
C MET A 94 -15.43 5.73 -2.87
N LEU A 95 -15.44 6.40 -1.71
CA LEU A 95 -14.73 5.93 -0.53
C LEU A 95 -15.28 4.58 -0.04
N ALA A 96 -16.61 4.42 -0.03
CA ALA A 96 -17.25 3.14 0.29
C ALA A 96 -16.83 2.03 -0.71
N LYS A 97 -16.78 2.33 -2.02
CA LYS A 97 -16.27 1.40 -3.04
C LYS A 97 -14.81 1.00 -2.76
N VAL A 98 -13.95 1.95 -2.39
CA VAL A 98 -12.55 1.69 -2.03
C VAL A 98 -12.45 0.77 -0.82
N GLN A 99 -13.25 1.01 0.23
CA GLN A 99 -13.26 0.16 1.43
C GLN A 99 -13.74 -1.26 1.12
N GLN A 100 -14.80 -1.41 0.32
CA GLN A 100 -15.29 -2.71 -0.11
C GLN A 100 -14.23 -3.51 -0.85
N LEU A 101 -13.46 -2.86 -1.74
CA LEU A 101 -12.38 -3.53 -2.46
C LEU A 101 -11.26 -4.02 -1.55
N VAL A 102 -11.01 -3.37 -0.42
CA VAL A 102 -10.05 -3.86 0.57
C VAL A 102 -10.56 -5.14 1.22
N THR A 103 -11.84 -5.19 1.59
CA THR A 103 -12.48 -6.39 2.16
C THR A 103 -12.49 -7.56 1.17
N ASP A 104 -12.70 -7.29 -0.12
CA ASP A 104 -12.74 -8.31 -1.17
C ASP A 104 -11.35 -8.80 -1.62
N THR A 105 -10.28 -8.08 -1.26
CA THR A 105 -8.92 -8.42 -1.70
C THR A 105 -8.28 -9.38 -0.69
N PRO A 106 -8.04 -10.65 -1.05
CA PRO A 106 -7.27 -11.54 -0.20
C PRO A 106 -5.82 -11.05 -0.16
N VAL A 107 -5.40 -10.48 0.96
CA VAL A 107 -3.99 -10.16 1.17
C VAL A 107 -3.33 -11.41 1.72
N VAL A 108 -2.35 -11.92 0.99
CA VAL A 108 -1.53 -13.05 1.46
C VAL A 108 -0.91 -12.66 2.80
N GLY A 109 -1.38 -13.28 3.90
CA GLY A 109 -0.86 -13.09 5.25
C GLY A 109 -1.66 -12.16 6.17
N LEU A 110 -2.72 -11.48 5.72
CA LEU A 110 -3.68 -10.87 6.64
C LEU A 110 -4.73 -11.92 7.01
N ALA A 111 -4.67 -12.44 8.24
CA ALA A 111 -5.78 -13.18 8.79
C ALA A 111 -7.03 -12.27 8.75
N ALA A 112 -8.12 -12.79 8.18
CA ALA A 112 -9.43 -12.15 8.29
C ALA A 112 -9.71 -11.94 9.78
N VAL A 113 -9.97 -10.69 10.16
CA VAL A 113 -10.46 -10.31 11.49
C VAL A 113 -11.96 -10.57 11.55
#